data_AF-A0A2E6G677-F1
#
_entry.id   AF-A0A2E6G677-F1
#
_cell.length_a   1.000
_cell.length_b   1.000
_cell.length_c   1.000
_cell.angle_alpha   90.00
_cell.angle_beta   90.00
_cell.angle_gamma   90.00
#
_symmetry.space_group_name_H-M   'P 1'
#
loop_
_entity.id
_entity.type
_entity.pdbx_description
1 polymer ?
#
loop_
_entity_poly.entity_id
_entity_poly.type
_entity_poly.pdbx_seq_one_letter_code
_entity_poly.pdbx_strand_id
1 'polypeptide(L)'
;MAKPVLRPYPTKVLLAWAEAISGREELRDWLMGSEYPELGVFCHALHNEETSRAWLRHKQHQVLLALLEGAEGDNRAVEWLKRQGQLVLADMALAADNDEEAMSRLMASAARGKGDGLWAQIALRIRDVKNEIESMNNDVHRIDPN
;
A
#
# COMPACT_ATOMS: atom_id res chain seq x y z
N MET A 1 -3.35 14.37 -21.71
CA MET A 1 -2.74 13.22 -21.00
C MET A 1 -3.74 12.75 -19.96
N ALA A 2 -4.17 11.49 -20.00
CA ALA A 2 -5.13 10.98 -19.02
C ALA A 2 -4.48 10.91 -17.64
N LYS A 3 -5.14 11.43 -16.60
CA LYS A 3 -4.64 11.35 -15.23
C LYS A 3 -4.64 9.87 -14.83
N PRO A 4 -3.51 9.31 -14.35
CA PRO A 4 -3.53 7.96 -13.80
C PRO A 4 -4.39 7.98 -12.54
N VAL A 5 -5.56 7.37 -12.63
CA VAL A 5 -6.53 7.28 -11.54
C VAL A 5 -6.64 5.82 -11.14
N LEU A 6 -6.62 5.54 -9.84
CA LEU A 6 -6.84 4.19 -9.36
C LEU A 6 -8.24 3.73 -9.79
N ARG A 7 -8.33 2.51 -10.35
CA ARG A 7 -9.62 1.95 -10.74
C ARG A 7 -10.49 1.75 -9.49
N PRO A 8 -11.81 1.97 -9.57
CA PRO A 8 -12.70 1.57 -8.49
C PRO A 8 -12.68 0.05 -8.37
N TYR A 9 -12.20 -0.46 -7.24
CA TYR A 9 -12.19 -1.88 -6.94
C TYR A 9 -13.46 -2.27 -6.16
N PRO A 10 -14.01 -3.47 -6.40
CA PRO A 10 -15.08 -4.01 -5.56
C PRO A 10 -14.62 -4.13 -4.11
N THR A 11 -15.52 -3.87 -3.15
CA THR A 11 -15.22 -4.01 -1.71
C THR A 11 -14.66 -5.39 -1.36
N LYS A 12 -15.17 -6.45 -2.00
CA LYS A 12 -14.66 -7.83 -1.82
C LYS A 12 -13.20 -7.97 -2.22
N VAL A 13 -12.79 -7.31 -3.30
CA VAL A 13 -11.41 -7.34 -3.82
C VAL A 13 -10.49 -6.56 -2.89
N LEU A 14 -10.94 -5.39 -2.41
CA LEU A 14 -10.20 -4.59 -1.43
C LEU A 14 -10.03 -5.33 -0.09
N LEU A 15 -11.05 -6.08 0.36
CA LEU A 15 -10.95 -6.95 1.53
C LEU A 15 -9.96 -8.09 1.30
N ALA A 16 -10.04 -8.76 0.15
CA ALA A 16 -9.10 -9.82 -0.22
C ALA A 16 -7.66 -9.29 -0.25
N TRP A 17 -7.47 -8.07 -0.76
CA TRP A 17 -6.17 -7.41 -0.81
C TRP A 17 -5.66 -7.03 0.59
N ALA A 18 -6.51 -6.52 1.47
CA ALA A 18 -6.16 -6.28 2.87
C ALA A 18 -5.64 -7.57 3.52
N GLU A 19 -6.38 -8.66 3.41
CA GLU A 19 -5.99 -9.95 3.98
C GLU A 19 -4.73 -10.54 3.30
N ALA A 20 -4.55 -10.33 1.99
CA ALA A 20 -3.34 -10.74 1.26
C ALA A 20 -2.09 -9.99 1.76
N ILE A 21 -2.20 -8.69 2.04
CA ILE A 21 -1.12 -7.90 2.65
C ILE A 21 -0.77 -8.44 4.03
N SER A 22 -1.76 -8.84 4.83
CA SER A 22 -1.54 -9.48 6.14
C SER A 22 -0.87 -10.86 6.08
N GLY A 23 -0.52 -11.38 4.90
CA GLY A 23 0.19 -12.64 4.74
C GLY A 23 -0.68 -13.82 4.28
N ARG A 24 -1.95 -13.61 3.87
CA ARG A 24 -2.75 -14.69 3.28
C ARG A 24 -2.37 -14.94 1.83
N GLU A 25 -1.48 -15.92 1.64
CA GLU A 25 -1.00 -16.33 0.32
C GLU A 25 -2.13 -16.78 -0.62
N GLU A 26 -3.13 -17.50 -0.12
CA GLU A 26 -4.28 -17.96 -0.92
C GLU A 26 -5.03 -16.80 -1.60
N LEU A 27 -5.19 -15.67 -0.90
CA LEU A 27 -5.86 -14.50 -1.44
C LEU A 27 -4.97 -13.71 -2.39
N ARG A 28 -3.66 -13.70 -2.13
CA ARG A 28 -2.66 -13.14 -3.04
C ARG A 28 -2.66 -13.89 -4.38
N ASP A 29 -2.63 -15.22 -4.34
CA ASP A 29 -2.70 -16.07 -5.53
C ASP A 29 -4.03 -15.92 -6.26
N TRP A 30 -5.13 -15.83 -5.51
CA TRP A 30 -6.43 -15.51 -6.09
C TRP A 30 -6.45 -14.15 -6.79
N LEU A 31 -5.85 -13.11 -6.21
CA LEU A 31 -5.74 -11.78 -6.84
C LEU A 31 -4.90 -11.84 -8.13
N MET A 32 -3.78 -12.56 -8.12
CA MET A 32 -2.95 -12.75 -9.30
C MET A 32 -3.66 -13.49 -10.44
N GLY A 33 -4.55 -14.43 -10.11
CA GLY A 33 -5.40 -15.14 -11.09
C GLY A 33 -6.68 -14.39 -11.47
N SER A 34 -6.98 -13.25 -10.85
CA SER A 34 -8.19 -12.46 -11.08
C SER A 34 -7.98 -11.38 -12.14
N GLU A 35 -8.98 -10.51 -12.32
CA GLU A 35 -8.86 -9.30 -13.14
C GLU A 35 -7.99 -8.20 -12.50
N TYR A 36 -7.49 -8.43 -11.27
CA TYR A 36 -6.73 -7.47 -10.47
C TYR A 36 -5.34 -7.98 -10.05
N PRO A 37 -4.50 -8.49 -10.99
CA PRO A 37 -3.18 -9.00 -10.67
C PRO A 37 -2.26 -7.94 -10.05
N GLU A 38 -2.49 -6.65 -10.34
CA GLU A 38 -1.71 -5.55 -9.77
C GLU A 38 -1.75 -5.48 -8.24
N LEU A 39 -2.82 -5.96 -7.61
CA LEU A 39 -2.96 -6.00 -6.16
C LEU A 39 -2.13 -7.12 -5.54
N GLY A 40 -2.07 -8.28 -6.19
CA GLY A 40 -1.19 -9.39 -5.78
C GLY A 40 0.28 -9.04 -5.97
N VAL A 41 0.63 -8.41 -7.10
CA VAL A 41 1.98 -7.90 -7.37
C VAL A 41 2.37 -6.82 -6.37
N PHE A 42 1.45 -5.95 -5.96
CA PHE A 42 1.72 -4.95 -4.91
C PHE A 42 2.16 -5.61 -3.59
N CYS A 43 1.52 -6.71 -3.18
CA CYS A 43 1.94 -7.44 -1.98
C CYS A 43 3.40 -7.90 -2.09
N HIS A 44 3.81 -8.43 -3.24
CA HIS A 44 5.21 -8.81 -3.46
C HIS A 44 6.16 -7.59 -3.49
N ALA A 45 5.76 -6.50 -4.14
CA ALA A 45 6.55 -5.27 -4.20
C ALA A 45 6.78 -4.64 -2.80
N LEU A 46 5.82 -4.83 -1.88
CA LEU A 46 5.92 -4.42 -0.48
C LEU A 46 7.04 -5.16 0.27
N HIS A 47 7.28 -6.42 -0.05
CA HIS A 47 8.43 -7.19 0.45
C HIS A 47 9.74 -6.87 -0.29
N ASN A 48 9.85 -5.69 -0.89
CA ASN A 48 11.01 -5.23 -1.66
C ASN A 48 11.39 -6.14 -2.85
N GLU A 49 10.42 -6.82 -3.44
CA GLU A 49 10.64 -7.70 -4.59
C GLU A 49 10.76 -6.88 -5.89
N GLU A 50 11.94 -6.93 -6.52
CA GLU A 50 12.28 -6.07 -7.67
C GLU A 50 11.44 -6.38 -8.92
N THR A 51 11.12 -7.65 -9.17
CA THR A 51 10.33 -8.07 -10.35
C THR A 51 8.94 -7.45 -10.31
N SER A 52 8.31 -7.40 -9.14
CA SER A 52 6.99 -6.84 -8.92
C SER A 52 6.99 -5.32 -9.10
N ARG A 53 8.04 -4.64 -8.61
CA ARG A 53 8.23 -3.20 -8.85
C ARG A 53 8.40 -2.90 -10.34
N ALA A 54 9.22 -3.70 -11.03
CA ALA A 54 9.41 -3.58 -12.47
C ALA A 54 8.09 -3.84 -13.22
N TRP A 55 7.31 -4.84 -12.80
CA TRP A 55 6.02 -5.17 -13.39
C TRP A 55 5.03 -4.00 -13.26
N LEU A 56 4.90 -3.41 -12.08
CA LEU A 56 4.04 -2.24 -11.83
C LEU A 56 4.44 -1.04 -12.71
N ARG A 57 5.75 -0.80 -12.86
CA ARG A 57 6.28 0.24 -13.75
C ARG A 57 5.94 -0.03 -15.22
N HIS A 58 6.19 -1.26 -15.69
CA HIS A 58 5.93 -1.66 -17.08
C HIS A 58 4.45 -1.59 -17.45
N LYS A 59 3.56 -1.97 -16.52
CA LYS A 59 2.11 -1.93 -16.69
C LYS A 59 1.49 -0.55 -16.44
N GLN A 60 2.32 0.47 -16.20
CA GLN A 60 1.92 1.85 -15.95
C GLN A 60 1.02 2.05 -14.72
N HIS A 61 1.15 1.19 -13.70
CA HIS A 61 0.46 1.33 -12.41
C HIS A 61 1.18 2.34 -11.50
N GLN A 62 1.41 3.56 -11.99
CA GLN A 62 2.16 4.60 -11.29
C GLN A 62 1.52 5.02 -9.97
N VAL A 63 0.19 4.96 -9.86
CA VAL A 63 -0.53 5.28 -8.61
C VAL A 63 -0.23 4.26 -7.51
N LEU A 64 -0.18 2.96 -7.85
CA LEU A 64 0.18 1.92 -6.88
C LEU A 64 1.66 2.00 -6.53
N LEU A 65 2.52 2.31 -7.49
CA LEU A 65 3.94 2.53 -7.24
C LEU A 65 4.17 3.73 -6.32
N ALA A 66 3.50 4.85 -6.57
CA ALA A 66 3.61 6.04 -5.73
C ALA A 66 3.03 5.83 -4.31
N LEU A 67 2.01 4.98 -4.19
CA LEU A 67 1.49 4.54 -2.89
C LEU A 67 2.54 3.71 -2.14
N LEU A 68 3.20 2.78 -2.82
CA LEU A 68 4.27 1.97 -2.25
C LEU A 68 5.46 2.85 -1.83
N GLU A 69 5.99 3.65 -2.74
CA GLU A 69 7.13 4.55 -2.50
C GLU A 69 6.78 5.56 -1.38
N GLY A 70 5.56 6.10 -1.36
CA GLY A 70 5.10 6.98 -0.30
C GLY A 70 4.96 6.27 1.06
N ALA A 71 4.53 5.00 1.07
CA ALA A 71 4.51 4.17 2.28
C ALA A 71 5.92 3.83 2.78
N GLU A 72 6.93 3.86 1.90
CA GLU A 72 8.36 3.74 2.22
C GLU A 72 9.01 5.08 2.65
N GLY A 73 8.23 6.16 2.77
CA GLY A 73 8.73 7.47 3.18
C GLY A 73 9.13 8.41 2.04
N ASP A 74 8.82 8.07 0.77
CA ASP A 74 9.04 9.00 -0.35
C ASP A 74 7.97 10.09 -0.40
N ASN A 75 8.30 11.23 0.21
CA ASN A 75 7.49 12.43 0.17
C ASN A 75 7.16 12.93 -1.25
N ARG A 76 8.03 12.67 -2.25
CA ARG A 76 7.78 13.08 -3.64
C ARG A 76 6.64 12.25 -4.24
N ALA A 77 6.57 10.98 -3.91
CA ALA A 77 5.50 10.09 -4.33
C ALA A 77 4.15 10.51 -3.73
N VAL A 78 4.14 10.86 -2.43
CA VAL A 78 2.95 11.42 -1.75
C VAL A 78 2.51 12.74 -2.38
N GLU A 79 3.44 13.66 -2.65
CA GLU A 79 3.13 14.91 -3.34
C GLU A 79 2.56 14.66 -4.74
N TRP A 80 3.12 13.70 -5.47
CA TRP A 80 2.65 13.33 -6.79
C TRP A 80 1.19 12.83 -6.72
N LEU A 81 0.86 11.96 -5.77
CA LEU A 81 -0.52 11.51 -5.53
C LEU A 81 -1.47 12.67 -5.25
N LYS A 82 -1.06 13.63 -4.39
CA LYS A 82 -1.83 14.84 -4.10
C LYS A 82 -2.07 15.67 -5.37
N ARG A 83 -1.05 15.85 -6.22
CA ARG A 83 -1.16 16.58 -7.50
C ARG A 83 -2.08 15.88 -8.50
N GLN A 84 -2.13 14.54 -8.47
CA GLN A 84 -3.08 13.78 -9.29
C GLN A 84 -4.53 13.85 -8.76
N GLY A 85 -4.75 14.39 -7.55
CA GLY A 85 -6.05 14.44 -6.88
C GLY A 85 -6.38 13.17 -6.09
N GLN A 86 -5.41 12.28 -5.90
CA GLN A 86 -5.54 11.03 -5.15
C GLN A 86 -5.26 11.27 -3.65
N LEU A 87 -6.03 12.17 -3.03
CA LEU A 87 -5.81 12.56 -1.63
C LEU A 87 -5.94 11.38 -0.65
N VAL A 88 -6.92 10.50 -0.87
CA VAL A 88 -7.13 9.30 -0.05
C VAL A 88 -5.90 8.38 -0.10
N LEU A 89 -5.31 8.18 -1.28
CA LEU A 89 -4.11 7.35 -1.42
C LEU A 89 -2.86 8.03 -0.85
N ALA A 90 -2.79 9.37 -0.93
CA ALA A 90 -1.71 10.12 -0.30
C ALA A 90 -1.76 10.02 1.23
N ASP A 91 -2.95 10.18 1.84
CA ASP A 91 -3.13 9.98 3.28
C ASP A 91 -2.91 8.51 3.67
N MET A 92 -3.29 7.55 2.81
CA MET A 92 -3.03 6.13 3.01
C MET A 92 -1.52 5.81 3.01
N ALA A 93 -0.75 6.39 2.09
CA ALA A 93 0.70 6.24 2.02
C ALA A 93 1.38 6.75 3.29
N LEU A 94 1.00 7.96 3.72
CA LEU A 94 1.50 8.56 4.97
C LEU A 94 1.11 7.72 6.19
N ALA A 95 -0.14 7.27 6.28
CA ALA A 95 -0.60 6.42 7.37
C ALA A 95 0.16 5.07 7.43
N ALA A 96 0.54 4.54 6.27
CA ALA A 96 1.39 3.35 6.18
C ALA A 96 2.84 3.63 6.61
N ASP A 97 3.32 4.87 6.49
CA ASP A 97 4.62 5.37 6.97
C ASP A 97 4.58 5.88 8.42
N ASN A 98 3.71 5.32 9.26
CA ASN A 98 3.53 5.69 10.67
C ASN A 98 3.02 7.14 10.93
N ASP A 99 2.44 7.84 9.95
CA ASP A 99 1.80 9.15 10.16
C ASP A 99 0.39 9.00 10.78
N GLU A 100 0.28 9.25 12.08
CA GLU A 100 -0.97 9.16 12.85
C GLU A 100 -1.99 10.25 12.45
N GLU A 101 -1.54 11.41 11.98
CA GLU A 101 -2.43 12.48 11.54
C GLU A 101 -3.10 12.10 10.22
N ALA A 102 -2.34 11.52 9.28
CA ALA A 102 -2.85 11.00 8.02
C ALA A 102 -3.87 9.89 8.25
N MET A 103 -3.58 8.99 9.19
CA MET A 103 -4.53 7.96 9.59
C MET A 103 -5.84 8.58 10.14
N SER A 104 -5.73 9.56 11.02
CA SER A 104 -6.88 10.27 11.59
C SER A 104 -7.71 10.97 10.51
N ARG A 105 -7.05 11.63 9.53
CA ARG A 105 -7.72 12.23 8.37
C ARG A 105 -8.46 11.20 7.54
N LEU A 106 -7.84 10.05 7.29
CA LEU A 106 -8.42 8.95 6.51
C LEU A 106 -9.67 8.38 7.20
N MET A 107 -9.59 8.07 8.50
CA MET A 107 -10.75 7.62 9.29
C MET A 107 -11.86 8.68 9.37
N ALA A 108 -11.51 9.95 9.57
CA ALA A 108 -12.47 11.06 9.59
C ALA A 108 -13.11 11.31 8.21
N SER A 109 -12.41 11.00 7.11
CA SER A 109 -12.98 11.07 5.76
C SER A 109 -13.98 9.93 5.52
N ALA A 110 -13.70 8.74 6.07
CA ALA A 110 -14.59 7.59 6.00
C ALA A 110 -15.86 7.79 6.82
N ALA A 111 -15.74 8.30 8.05
CA ALA A 111 -16.88 8.62 8.91
C ALA A 111 -17.85 9.65 8.29
N ARG A 112 -17.35 10.50 7.38
CA ARG A 112 -18.16 11.51 6.66
C ARG A 112 -18.80 10.97 5.37
N GLY A 113 -18.71 9.67 5.11
CA GLY A 113 -19.25 9.04 3.89
C GLY A 113 -18.50 9.44 2.61
N LYS A 114 -17.30 10.01 2.73
CA LYS A 114 -16.44 10.44 1.60
C LYS A 114 -15.25 9.50 1.36
N GLY A 115 -15.11 8.46 2.18
CA GLY A 115 -14.05 7.46 2.06
C GLY A 115 -14.54 6.09 2.54
N ASP A 116 -13.92 5.03 2.03
CA ASP A 116 -14.12 3.70 2.58
C ASP A 116 -13.16 3.48 3.74
N GLY A 117 -13.67 3.18 4.94
CA GLY A 117 -12.84 2.83 6.11
C GLY A 117 -11.94 1.60 5.86
N LEU A 118 -12.18 0.89 4.76
CA LEU A 118 -11.33 -0.18 4.25
C LEU A 118 -9.94 0.32 3.83
N TRP A 119 -9.81 1.54 3.30
CA TRP A 119 -8.50 2.11 2.97
C TRP A 119 -7.63 2.30 4.22
N ALA A 120 -8.24 2.70 5.35
CA ALA A 120 -7.55 2.80 6.64
C ALA A 120 -7.08 1.44 7.13
N GLN A 121 -7.94 0.43 7.01
CA GLN A 121 -7.60 -0.94 7.36
C GLN A 121 -6.47 -1.53 6.51
N ILE A 122 -6.40 -1.18 5.23
CA ILE A 122 -5.30 -1.57 4.35
C ILE A 122 -4.01 -0.84 4.75
N ALA A 123 -4.07 0.48 4.99
CA ALA A 123 -2.92 1.26 5.43
C ALA A 123 -2.28 0.70 6.71
N LEU A 124 -3.10 0.33 7.71
CA LEU A 124 -2.62 -0.32 8.93
C LEU A 124 -1.84 -1.59 8.63
N ARG A 125 -2.39 -2.46 7.79
CA ARG A 125 -1.75 -3.74 7.48
C ARG A 125 -0.43 -3.55 6.73
N ILE A 126 -0.37 -2.58 5.80
CA ILE A 126 0.88 -2.20 5.13
C ILE A 126 1.91 -1.73 6.17
N ARG A 127 1.50 -0.84 7.08
CA ARG A 127 2.34 -0.37 8.18
C ARG A 127 2.86 -1.51 9.04
N ASP A 128 1.98 -2.43 9.44
CA ASP A 128 2.33 -3.56 10.31
C ASP A 128 3.35 -4.47 9.62
N VAL A 129 3.16 -4.79 8.34
CA VAL A 129 4.11 -5.58 7.54
C VAL A 129 5.45 -4.85 7.39
N LYS A 130 5.44 -3.55 7.08
CA LYS A 130 6.68 -2.77 6.97
C LYS A 130 7.43 -2.71 8.29
N ASN A 131 6.72 -2.40 9.38
CA ASN A 131 7.30 -2.34 10.71
C ASN A 131 7.85 -3.72 11.15
N GLU A 132 7.19 -4.82 10.77
CA GLU A 132 7.69 -6.18 11.00
C GLU A 132 8.99 -6.43 10.21
N ILE A 133 9.02 -6.13 8.90
CA ILE A 133 10.22 -6.25 8.06
C ILE A 133 11.37 -5.39 8.61
N GLU A 134 11.09 -4.14 8.97
CA GLU A 134 12.08 -3.22 9.56
C GLU A 134 12.56 -3.71 10.92
N SER A 135 11.67 -4.22 11.77
CA SER A 135 12.02 -4.81 13.06
C SER A 135 12.90 -6.04 12.88
N MET A 136 12.56 -6.95 11.95
CA MET A 136 13.37 -8.13 11.63
C MET A 136 14.76 -7.73 11.13
N ASN A 137 14.84 -6.72 10.25
CA ASN A 137 16.12 -6.24 9.71
C ASN A 137 16.98 -5.55 10.79
N ASN A 138 16.35 -4.87 11.75
CA ASN A 138 17.04 -4.19 12.86
C ASN A 138 17.48 -5.16 13.98
N ASP A 139 16.77 -6.28 14.18
CA ASP A 139 17.10 -7.30 15.18
C ASP A 139 18.32 -8.14 14.78
N VAL A 140 18.49 -8.40 13.48
CA VAL A 140 19.63 -9.15 12.92
C VAL A 140 21.00 -8.49 13.20
N HIS A 141 21.03 -7.19 13.52
CA HIS A 141 22.26 -6.47 13.87
C HIS A 141 22.59 -6.43 15.37
N ARG A 142 21.92 -7.21 16.25
CA ARG A 142 22.21 -7.20 17.70
C ARG A 142 22.82 -8.48 18.29
N ILE A 143 23.17 -9.47 17.48
CA ILE A 143 23.89 -10.68 17.94
C ILE A 143 25.30 -10.73 17.32
N ASP A 144 26.19 -9.88 17.84
CA ASP A 144 27.61 -10.17 17.89
C ASP A 144 28.08 -9.98 19.34
N PRO A 145 28.07 -11.03 20.17
CA PRO A 145 28.89 -11.09 21.36
C PRO A 145 30.24 -11.70 20.97
N ASN A 146 31.28 -10.87 20.86
CA ASN A 146 32.66 -11.32 20.99
C ASN A 146 33.36 -10.51 22.08
#